data_AF-A0A972VKB9-F1
#
_entry.id   AF-A0A972VKB9-F1
#
_cell.length_a   1.000
_cell.length_b   1.000
_cell.length_c   1.000
_cell.angle_alpha   90.00
_cell.angle_beta   90.00
_cell.angle_gamma   90.00
#
_symmetry.space_group_name_H-M   'P 1'
#
loop_
_entity.id
_entity.type
_entity.pdbx_description
1 polymer ?
#
loop_
_entity_poly.entity_id
_entity_poly.type
_entity_poly.pdbx_seq_one_letter_code
_entity_poly.pdbx_strand_id
1 'polypeptide(L)'
;MKKYIFPLIILFQLLAAEGIEELSIVVYPEYYYPGVMVEFTGVFEEVNANKTFSFMIPTNTDSVFLIKEVSDAGTDMTLIDQEDRKGESWVSVPMTEKEFRVFAFYVPFNPHDVKRSFDYTMKFEEHMENVHLVLNHPAASEDFQVDKPGA
;
A
#
# COMPACT_ATOMS: atom_id res chain seq x y z
N MET A 1 -62.50 -0.55 11.27
CA MET A 1 -61.32 0.32 11.05
C MET A 1 -60.26 -0.50 10.32
N LYS A 2 -60.04 -0.27 9.02
CA LYS A 2 -59.02 -1.00 8.24
C LYS A 2 -57.64 -0.48 8.63
N LYS A 3 -56.80 -1.34 9.22
CA LYS A 3 -55.40 -1.04 9.52
C LYS A 3 -54.59 -1.31 8.26
N TYR A 4 -54.13 -0.25 7.61
CA TYR A 4 -53.20 -0.34 6.50
C TYR A 4 -51.79 -0.46 7.09
N ILE A 5 -51.16 -1.62 6.92
CA ILE A 5 -49.75 -1.83 7.23
C ILE A 5 -49.00 -1.45 5.95
N PHE A 6 -48.30 -0.31 5.95
CA PHE A 6 -47.36 0.05 4.90
C PHE A 6 -46.10 -0.83 5.07
N PRO A 7 -45.69 -1.61 4.06
CA PRO A 7 -44.39 -2.26 4.12
C PRO A 7 -43.30 -1.21 3.91
N LEU A 8 -42.44 -1.04 4.92
CA LEU A 8 -41.22 -0.26 4.82
C LEU A 8 -40.23 -1.04 3.93
N ILE A 9 -40.16 -0.68 2.64
CA ILE A 9 -39.15 -1.21 1.73
C ILE A 9 -37.82 -0.54 2.09
N ILE A 10 -36.98 -1.22 2.87
CA ILE A 10 -35.58 -0.83 3.05
C ILE A 10 -34.85 -1.27 1.78
N LEU A 11 -34.63 -0.35 0.86
CA LEU A 11 -33.77 -0.55 -0.30
C LEU A 11 -32.32 -0.56 0.21
N PHE A 12 -31.79 -1.75 0.49
CA PHE A 12 -30.37 -1.93 0.77
C PHE A 12 -29.65 -1.68 -0.56
N GLN A 13 -29.14 -0.47 -0.78
CA GLN A 13 -28.19 -0.26 -1.86
C GLN A 13 -26.93 -1.01 -1.47
N LEU A 14 -26.68 -2.15 -2.14
CA LEU A 14 -25.33 -2.70 -2.21
C LEU A 14 -24.48 -1.60 -2.83
N LEU A 15 -23.75 -0.86 -2.00
CA LEU A 15 -22.57 -0.15 -2.47
C LEU A 15 -21.67 -1.23 -3.04
N ALA A 16 -21.51 -1.27 -4.36
CA ALA A 16 -20.38 -1.96 -4.94
C ALA A 16 -19.15 -1.34 -4.27
N ALA A 17 -18.44 -2.13 -3.49
CA ALA A 17 -17.22 -1.66 -2.85
C ALA A 17 -16.20 -1.50 -3.97
N GLU A 18 -16.01 -0.26 -4.44
CA GLU A 18 -14.88 0.05 -5.32
C GLU A 18 -13.60 -0.29 -4.55
N GLY A 19 -12.85 -1.26 -5.05
CA GLY A 19 -11.67 -1.80 -4.38
C GLY A 19 -10.45 -1.95 -5.30
N ILE A 20 -9.56 -2.85 -4.90
CA ILE A 20 -8.38 -3.24 -5.66
C ILE A 20 -8.57 -4.67 -6.19
N GLU A 21 -8.49 -4.81 -7.51
CA GLU A 21 -8.55 -6.10 -8.21
C GLU A 21 -7.26 -6.91 -7.95
N GLU A 22 -6.11 -6.25 -8.04
CA GLU A 22 -4.81 -6.86 -7.78
C GLU A 22 -3.89 -5.88 -7.04
N LEU A 23 -3.26 -6.34 -5.96
CA LEU A 23 -2.20 -5.64 -5.25
C LEU A 23 -0.97 -6.53 -5.14
N SER A 24 0.15 -6.08 -5.69
CA SER A 24 1.46 -6.68 -5.50
C SER A 24 2.33 -5.76 -4.63
N ILE A 25 2.90 -6.34 -3.58
CA ILE A 25 3.76 -5.65 -2.62
C ILE A 25 5.11 -6.36 -2.62
N VAL A 26 6.14 -5.65 -3.02
CA VAL A 26 7.49 -6.20 -3.13
C VAL A 26 8.40 -5.47 -2.16
N VAL A 27 8.96 -6.21 -1.20
CA VAL A 27 9.86 -5.69 -0.18
C VAL A 27 11.30 -5.99 -0.59
N TYR A 28 12.13 -4.96 -0.63
CA TYR A 28 13.55 -5.00 -1.00
C TYR A 28 14.41 -4.53 0.18
N PRO A 29 14.79 -5.42 1.11
CA PRO A 29 15.71 -5.08 2.18
C PRO A 29 17.14 -5.01 1.65
N GLU A 30 17.84 -3.92 1.97
CA GLU A 30 19.26 -3.69 1.67
C GLU A 30 19.67 -3.97 0.21
N TYR A 31 18.75 -3.75 -0.74
CA TYR A 31 19.00 -4.01 -2.15
C TYR A 31 19.58 -2.79 -2.88
N TYR A 32 18.97 -1.62 -2.69
CA TYR A 32 19.34 -0.38 -3.39
C TYR A 32 20.12 0.60 -2.51
N TYR A 33 19.95 0.53 -1.19
CA TYR A 33 20.52 1.43 -0.19
C TYR A 33 20.48 0.76 1.20
N PRO A 34 21.14 1.28 2.24
CA PRO A 34 21.15 0.68 3.58
C PRO A 34 19.83 0.94 4.33
N GLY A 35 18.74 0.44 3.77
CA GLY A 35 17.37 0.57 4.25
C GLY A 35 16.46 -0.42 3.53
N VAL A 36 15.16 -0.14 3.50
CA VAL A 36 14.17 -1.02 2.86
C VAL A 36 13.36 -0.20 1.86
N MET A 37 13.33 -0.64 0.61
CA MET A 37 12.39 -0.13 -0.38
C MET A 37 11.18 -1.05 -0.43
N VAL A 38 9.98 -0.50 -0.50
CA VAL A 38 8.76 -1.27 -0.76
C VAL A 38 8.10 -0.72 -2.01
N GLU A 39 7.87 -1.60 -2.97
CA GLU A 39 7.12 -1.32 -4.20
C GLU A 39 5.71 -1.83 -4.04
N PHE A 40 4.74 -0.94 -4.23
CA PHE A 40 3.33 -1.28 -4.34
C PHE A 40 2.93 -1.09 -5.79
N THR A 41 2.45 -2.14 -6.44
CA THR A 41 1.80 -2.04 -7.75
C THR A 41 0.40 -2.58 -7.64
N GLY A 42 -0.58 -1.90 -8.20
CA GLY A 42 -1.93 -2.42 -8.16
C GLY A 42 -2.81 -1.95 -9.29
N VAL A 43 -3.96 -2.63 -9.39
CA VAL A 43 -5.00 -2.42 -10.39
C VAL A 43 -6.30 -2.12 -9.63
N PHE A 44 -6.83 -0.91 -9.76
CA PHE A 44 -8.12 -0.55 -9.14
C PHE A 44 -9.25 -1.24 -9.89
N GLU A 45 -10.34 -1.65 -9.23
CA GLU A 45 -11.50 -2.24 -9.94
C GLU A 45 -12.11 -1.25 -10.95
N GLU A 46 -12.25 0.02 -10.55
CA GLU A 46 -12.76 1.14 -11.37
C GLU A 46 -11.93 2.41 -11.18
N VAL A 47 -11.80 3.22 -12.24
CA VAL A 47 -11.19 4.55 -12.17
C VAL A 47 -12.20 5.55 -11.62
N ASN A 48 -11.87 6.20 -10.51
CA ASN A 48 -12.72 7.20 -9.87
C ASN A 48 -11.90 8.38 -9.35
N ALA A 49 -11.89 9.48 -10.09
CA ALA A 49 -11.11 10.68 -9.76
C ALA A 49 -11.52 11.36 -8.45
N ASN A 50 -12.66 11.00 -7.85
CA ASN A 50 -13.11 11.53 -6.56
C ASN A 50 -12.71 10.64 -5.37
N LYS A 51 -11.96 9.56 -5.60
CA LYS A 51 -11.53 8.63 -4.57
C LYS A 51 -10.01 8.45 -4.57
N THR A 52 -9.54 7.98 -3.43
CA THR A 52 -8.15 7.64 -3.17
C THR A 52 -8.09 6.27 -2.53
N PHE A 53 -7.04 5.53 -2.85
CA PHE A 53 -6.64 4.33 -2.14
C PHE A 53 -5.66 4.69 -1.02
N SER A 54 -6.01 4.41 0.23
CA SER A 54 -5.19 4.74 1.40
C SER A 54 -4.56 3.51 2.03
N PHE A 55 -3.25 3.56 2.28
CA PHE A 55 -2.55 2.49 2.95
C PHE A 55 -1.51 3.00 3.94
N MET A 56 -1.27 2.20 4.97
CA MET A 56 -0.29 2.49 6.00
C MET A 56 1.12 2.11 5.53
N ILE A 57 2.07 2.95 5.89
CA ILE A 57 3.51 2.73 5.72
C ILE A 57 4.22 2.86 7.08
N PRO A 58 5.46 2.35 7.23
CA PRO A 58 6.25 2.56 8.44
C PRO A 58 6.42 4.04 8.77
N THR A 59 6.33 4.39 10.05
CA THR A 59 6.42 5.79 10.52
C THR A 59 7.80 6.42 10.33
N ASN A 60 8.84 5.60 10.09
CA ASN A 60 10.20 6.04 9.76
C ASN A 60 10.46 6.08 8.24
N THR A 61 9.41 6.17 7.42
CA THR A 61 9.53 6.36 5.98
C THR A 61 10.01 7.76 5.68
N ASP A 62 11.14 7.85 4.98
CA ASP A 62 11.76 9.10 4.58
C ASP A 62 10.97 9.73 3.41
N SER A 63 10.67 8.92 2.40
CA SER A 63 10.04 9.40 1.17
C SER A 63 9.15 8.35 0.50
N VAL A 64 8.12 8.85 -0.18
CA VAL A 64 7.14 8.04 -0.92
C VAL A 64 6.91 8.67 -2.29
N PHE A 65 6.98 7.89 -3.35
CA PHE A 65 6.84 8.37 -4.73
C PHE A 65 5.76 7.60 -5.46
N LEU A 66 4.80 8.32 -6.06
CA LEU A 66 3.89 7.81 -7.09
C LEU A 66 4.60 7.86 -8.43
N ILE A 67 4.65 6.73 -9.12
CA ILE A 67 5.23 6.59 -10.44
C ILE A 67 4.09 6.54 -11.44
N LYS A 68 4.04 7.52 -12.36
CA LYS A 68 3.10 7.53 -13.48
C LYS A 68 3.80 7.07 -14.74
N GLU A 69 3.04 6.49 -15.66
CA GLU A 69 3.58 5.89 -16.88
C GLU A 69 4.45 6.86 -17.69
N VAL A 70 5.44 6.25 -18.33
CA VAL A 70 6.52 6.86 -19.10
C VAL A 70 5.96 7.35 -20.43
N SER A 71 5.99 8.67 -20.66
CA SER A 71 5.91 9.20 -22.02
C SER A 71 7.29 9.17 -22.68
N ASP A 72 7.39 9.47 -23.98
CA ASP A 72 8.67 9.63 -24.69
C ASP A 72 9.65 10.62 -24.01
N ALA A 73 9.18 11.41 -23.04
CA ALA A 73 9.96 12.38 -22.24
C ALA A 73 10.50 11.84 -20.90
N GLY A 74 10.20 10.60 -20.50
CA GLY A 74 10.69 9.97 -19.26
C GLY A 74 9.58 9.58 -18.27
N THR A 75 10.00 9.04 -17.12
CA THR A 75 9.13 8.64 -15.99
C THR A 75 8.76 9.86 -15.16
N ASP A 76 7.46 10.11 -14.97
CA ASP A 76 6.99 11.12 -14.02
C ASP A 76 6.94 10.52 -12.62
N MET A 77 7.64 11.15 -11.68
CA MET A 77 7.69 10.76 -10.28
C MET A 77 7.18 11.90 -9.42
N THR A 78 6.07 11.65 -8.73
CA THR A 78 5.46 12.62 -7.83
C THR A 78 5.70 12.20 -6.39
N LEU A 79 6.29 13.08 -5.58
CA LEU A 79 6.37 12.87 -4.13
C LEU A 79 4.95 12.87 -3.54
N ILE A 80 4.61 11.87 -2.73
CA ILE A 80 3.34 11.80 -2.03
C ILE A 80 3.56 12.20 -0.57
N ASP A 81 2.73 13.11 -0.08
CA ASP A 81 2.72 13.49 1.32
C ASP A 81 2.25 12.33 2.21
N GLN A 82 2.84 12.25 3.40
CA GLN A 82 2.47 11.29 4.43
C GLN A 82 1.55 11.95 5.45
N GLU A 83 0.45 11.29 5.80
CA GLU A 83 -0.52 11.75 6.79
C GLU A 83 -0.36 10.98 8.10
N ASP A 84 -0.20 11.69 9.23
CA ASP A 84 -0.35 11.05 10.54
C ASP A 84 -1.84 10.82 10.85
N ARG A 85 -2.22 9.55 10.98
CA ARG A 85 -3.54 9.14 11.47
C ARG A 85 -3.38 8.41 12.79
N LYS A 86 -3.37 9.15 13.90
CA LYS A 86 -3.28 8.62 15.28
C LYS A 86 -1.97 7.87 15.55
N GLY A 87 -0.84 8.41 15.08
CA GLY A 87 0.49 7.81 15.25
C GLY A 87 0.85 6.73 14.23
N GLU A 88 0.03 6.58 13.19
CA GLU A 88 0.30 5.74 12.01
C GLU A 88 0.57 6.65 10.82
N SER A 89 1.54 6.31 9.97
CA SER A 89 1.81 7.05 8.73
C SER A 89 1.01 6.44 7.58
N TRP A 90 0.22 7.26 6.91
CA TRP A 90 -0.67 6.86 5.82
C TRP A 90 -0.36 7.61 4.54
N VAL A 91 -0.53 6.92 3.42
CA VAL A 91 -0.36 7.47 2.07
C VAL A 91 -1.66 7.25 1.31
N SER A 92 -2.08 8.27 0.55
CA SER A 92 -3.28 8.22 -0.28
C SER A 92 -2.93 8.38 -1.75
N VAL A 93 -3.29 7.39 -2.58
CA VAL A 93 -3.06 7.38 -4.03
C VAL A 93 -4.37 7.70 -4.76
N PRO A 94 -4.42 8.74 -5.61
CA PRO A 94 -5.60 9.04 -6.41
C PRO A 94 -5.95 7.90 -7.37
N MET A 95 -7.23 7.51 -7.43
CA MET A 95 -7.72 6.46 -8.34
C MET A 95 -8.02 7.04 -9.74
N THR A 96 -7.10 7.85 -10.27
CA THR A 96 -7.28 8.55 -11.56
C THR A 96 -6.83 7.74 -12.77
N GLU A 97 -6.02 6.71 -12.55
CA GLU A 97 -5.50 5.78 -13.56
C GLU A 97 -5.84 4.36 -13.09
N LYS A 98 -6.06 3.42 -14.02
CA LYS A 98 -6.47 2.03 -13.68
C LYS A 98 -5.37 1.29 -12.91
N GLU A 99 -4.11 1.59 -13.22
CA GLU A 99 -2.94 1.02 -12.58
C GLU A 99 -2.19 2.10 -11.79
N PHE A 100 -1.53 1.69 -10.71
CA PHE A 100 -0.64 2.57 -9.96
C PHE A 100 0.65 1.85 -9.56
N ARG A 101 1.69 2.64 -9.34
CA ARG A 101 2.95 2.18 -8.75
C ARG A 101 3.45 3.17 -7.73
N VAL A 102 3.75 2.70 -6.52
CA VAL A 102 4.31 3.52 -5.44
C VAL A 102 5.60 2.90 -4.92
N PHE A 103 6.61 3.73 -4.70
CA PHE A 103 7.81 3.35 -3.96
C PHE A 103 7.83 4.05 -2.60
N ALA A 104 8.01 3.29 -1.53
CA ALA A 104 8.24 3.81 -0.18
C ALA A 104 9.66 3.45 0.28
N PHE A 105 10.39 4.45 0.79
CA PHE A 105 11.77 4.32 1.25
C PHE A 105 11.86 4.61 2.75
N TYR A 106 12.23 3.62 3.55
CA TYR A 106 12.42 3.77 4.99
C TYR A 106 13.70 3.11 5.48
N VAL A 107 14.27 3.67 6.56
CA VAL A 107 15.53 3.18 7.15
C VAL A 107 15.24 2.64 8.55
N PRO A 108 15.00 1.32 8.70
CA PRO A 108 14.73 0.71 10.00
C PRO A 108 16.01 0.31 10.75
N PHE A 109 17.18 0.43 10.13
CA PHE A 109 18.42 -0.12 10.66
C PHE A 109 19.24 0.92 11.41
N ASN A 110 19.76 0.55 12.58
CA ASN A 110 20.80 1.33 13.24
C ASN A 110 22.16 1.00 12.62
N PRO A 111 22.91 1.95 12.03
CA PRO A 111 24.13 1.66 11.27
C PRO A 111 25.20 0.85 12.03
N HIS A 112 25.18 0.86 13.36
CA HIS A 112 26.12 0.11 14.20
C HIS A 112 25.76 -1.36 14.44
N ASP A 113 24.56 -1.79 14.08
CA ASP A 113 24.13 -3.17 14.30
C ASP A 113 24.74 -4.12 13.27
N VAL A 114 25.31 -5.22 13.77
CA VAL A 114 25.88 -6.31 12.94
C VAL A 114 24.76 -7.18 12.36
N LYS A 115 23.66 -7.34 13.09
CA LYS A 115 22.46 -8.07 12.64
C LYS A 115 21.36 -7.08 12.30
N ARG A 116 20.75 -7.25 11.13
CA ARG A 116 19.65 -6.41 10.65
C ARG A 116 18.32 -7.13 10.88
N SER A 117 17.38 -6.43 11.48
CA SER A 117 15.99 -6.89 11.66
C SER A 117 15.06 -5.70 11.47
N PHE A 118 13.89 -5.94 10.88
CA PHE A 118 12.86 -4.94 10.75
C PHE A 118 11.49 -5.61 10.72
N ASP A 119 10.48 -4.88 11.19
CA ASP A 119 9.08 -5.26 11.08
C ASP A 119 8.41 -4.41 10.00
N TYR A 120 7.49 -5.03 9.26
CA TYR A 120 6.67 -4.33 8.29
C TYR A 120 5.20 -4.68 8.50
N THR A 121 4.44 -3.72 9.03
CA THR A 121 2.99 -3.85 9.20
C THR A 121 2.28 -3.15 8.06
N MET A 122 1.32 -3.82 7.43
CA MET A 122 0.50 -3.27 6.36
C MET A 122 -0.94 -3.13 6.82
N LYS A 123 -1.57 -2.00 6.51
CA LYS A 123 -3.00 -1.76 6.71
C LYS A 123 -3.56 -1.04 5.50
N PHE A 124 -4.79 -1.40 5.16
CA PHE A 124 -5.51 -0.90 3.99
C PHE A 124 -6.95 -0.61 4.41
N GLU A 125 -7.59 0.37 3.77
CA GLU A 125 -8.98 0.74 4.07
C GLU A 125 -9.97 0.10 3.09
N GLU A 126 -9.49 -0.30 1.92
CA GLU A 126 -10.26 -0.75 0.77
C GLU A 126 -10.33 -2.28 0.67
N HIS A 127 -11.37 -2.78 0.01
CA HIS A 127 -11.49 -4.19 -0.33
C HIS A 127 -10.41 -4.58 -1.36
N MET A 128 -9.89 -5.80 -1.24
CA MET A 128 -8.86 -6.34 -2.14
C MET A 128 -9.25 -7.75 -2.56
N GLU A 129 -9.30 -8.00 -3.86
CA GLU A 129 -9.58 -9.35 -4.38
C GLU A 129 -8.33 -10.24 -4.30
N ASN A 130 -7.20 -9.76 -4.82
CA ASN A 130 -5.95 -10.52 -4.88
C ASN A 130 -4.78 -9.72 -4.29
N VAL A 131 -4.05 -10.33 -3.35
CA VAL A 131 -2.86 -9.73 -2.74
C VAL A 131 -1.67 -10.66 -2.86
N HIS A 132 -0.59 -10.17 -3.46
CA HIS A 132 0.67 -10.85 -3.61
C HIS A 132 1.75 -10.13 -2.79
N LEU A 133 2.34 -10.83 -1.82
CA LEU A 133 3.48 -10.33 -1.06
C LEU A 133 4.74 -11.07 -1.50
N VAL A 134 5.74 -10.30 -1.92
CA VAL A 134 7.06 -10.81 -2.31
C VAL A 134 8.11 -10.17 -1.42
N LEU A 135 8.96 -10.99 -0.82
CA LEU A 135 10.11 -10.53 -0.05
C LEU A 135 11.38 -10.97 -0.77
N ASN A 136 12.16 -10.01 -1.24
CA ASN A 136 13.42 -10.29 -1.90
C ASN A 136 14.50 -10.64 -0.88
N HIS A 137 15.27 -11.67 -1.18
CA HIS A 137 16.45 -12.05 -0.41
C HIS A 137 17.57 -11.04 -0.67
N PRO A 138 18.10 -10.33 0.36
CA PRO A 138 19.22 -9.41 0.18
C PRO A 138 20.48 -10.16 -0.27
N ALA A 139 21.12 -9.69 -1.35
CA ALA A 139 22.27 -10.41 -1.94
C ALA A 139 23.48 -10.51 -0.99
N ALA A 140 23.64 -9.54 -0.09
CA ALA A 140 24.74 -9.49 0.87
C ALA A 140 24.45 -10.25 2.19
N SER A 141 23.27 -10.86 2.34
CA SER A 141 22.91 -11.58 3.55
C SER A 141 23.51 -12.99 3.56
N GLU A 142 24.16 -13.35 4.66
CA GLU A 142 24.66 -14.71 4.89
C GLU A 142 23.59 -15.61 5.56
N ASP A 143 22.76 -15.02 6.42
CA ASP A 143 21.74 -15.72 7.24
C ASP A 143 20.40 -14.96 7.18
N PHE A 144 19.67 -15.08 6.07
CA PHE A 144 18.35 -14.46 5.92
C PHE A 144 17.24 -15.34 6.49
N GLN A 145 16.47 -14.78 7.44
CA GLN A 145 15.33 -15.46 8.05
C GLN A 145 14.09 -14.59 7.95
N VAL A 146 12.94 -15.24 7.78
CA VAL A 146 11.64 -14.59 7.66
C VAL A 146 10.73 -15.20 8.70
N ASP A 147 10.41 -14.42 9.72
CA ASP A 147 9.43 -14.79 10.71
C ASP A 147 8.03 -14.41 10.21
N LYS A 148 7.10 -15.34 10.33
CA LYS A 148 5.70 -15.08 9.97
C LYS A 148 5.03 -14.34 11.14
N PRO A 149 4.31 -13.23 10.92
CA PRO A 149 3.56 -12.60 11.99
C PRO A 149 2.49 -13.56 12.53
N GLY A 150 2.51 -13.82 13.84
CA GLY A 150 1.41 -14.48 14.56
C GLY A 150 1.37 -16.01 14.57
N ALA A 151 2.51 -16.69 14.77
CA ALA A 151 2.52 -18.09 15.22
C ALA A 151 2.28 -18.21 16.73
#